data_AF-A0A5J4QFG8-F1
#
_entry.id   AF-A0A5J4QFG8-F1
#
_cell.length_a   1.000
_cell.length_b   1.000
_cell.length_c   1.000
_cell.angle_alpha   90.00
_cell.angle_beta   90.00
_cell.angle_gamma   90.00
#
_symmetry.space_group_name_H-M   'P 1'
#
loop_
_entity.id
_entity.type
_entity.pdbx_description
1 polymer ?
#
loop_
_entity_poly.entity_id
_entity_poly.type
_entity_poly.pdbx_seq_one_letter_code
_entity_poly.pdbx_strand_id
1 'polypeptide(L)'
;MNRLNEISIKQYLAGMNLRPVKDYGYYGMYHCPFRKDRNASFKVDYRKNVWYDFGTNEGGTMIDIVMRMEDCSFHEAADRLEDRYMYLRSNSRLSQQIAITTSHENNVSAFSFHGDKAIENEPAMKIRNIIPIAHPKLTAWIRERKIELGLADLYCMEIHYRNKDKDYFSVGFRNDKGGYELSCPPDFKGCIPPKEITTIRSNEDTCLVFE
;
A
#
# COMPACT_ATOMS: atom_id res chain seq x y z
N MET A 1 -5.30 -0.84 -4.34
CA MET A 1 -3.90 -0.74 -3.86
C MET A 1 -3.95 0.03 -2.55
N ASN A 2 -3.08 -0.27 -1.58
CA ASN A 2 -3.07 0.50 -0.33
C ASN A 2 -2.56 1.91 -0.68
N ARG A 3 -3.48 2.86 -0.91
CA ARG A 3 -3.21 4.19 -1.50
C ARG A 3 -2.14 4.97 -0.72
N LEU A 4 -1.93 4.60 0.54
CA LEU A 4 -0.93 5.14 1.44
C LEU A 4 0.52 4.88 0.98
N ASN A 5 0.77 3.78 0.26
CA ASN A 5 2.09 3.51 -0.33
C ASN A 5 2.38 4.33 -1.60
N GLU A 6 1.44 5.12 -2.10
CA GLU A 6 1.65 6.08 -3.20
C GLU A 6 2.29 7.38 -2.69
N ILE A 7 2.21 7.65 -1.38
CA ILE A 7 2.85 8.83 -0.78
C ILE A 7 4.36 8.60 -0.80
N SER A 8 5.09 9.43 -1.54
CA SER A 8 6.54 9.30 -1.67
C SER A 8 7.24 9.55 -0.34
N ILE A 9 8.01 8.58 0.16
CA ILE A 9 8.87 8.72 1.35
C ILE A 9 9.82 9.91 1.18
N LYS A 10 10.35 10.13 -0.04
CA LYS A 10 11.20 11.28 -0.34
C LYS A 10 10.47 12.61 -0.08
N GLN A 11 9.23 12.74 -0.55
CA GLN A 11 8.44 13.96 -0.37
C GLN A 11 7.99 14.14 1.08
N TYR A 12 7.59 13.06 1.75
CA TYR A 12 7.16 13.08 3.14
C TYR A 12 8.28 13.56 4.07
N LEU A 13 9.47 12.95 3.96
CA LEU A 13 10.66 13.39 4.68
C LEU A 13 11.01 14.84 4.33
N ALA A 14 10.88 15.22 3.05
CA ALA A 14 11.14 16.58 2.63
C ALA A 14 10.19 17.60 3.29
N GLY A 15 8.91 17.26 3.45
CA GLY A 15 7.92 18.07 4.17
C GLY A 15 8.21 18.21 5.67
N MET A 16 9.03 17.34 6.24
CA MET A 16 9.54 17.44 7.61
C MET A 16 10.94 18.05 7.67
N ASN A 17 11.40 18.72 6.60
CA ASN A 17 12.73 19.28 6.48
C ASN A 17 13.89 18.28 6.59
N LEU A 18 13.61 16.99 6.40
CA LEU A 18 14.63 15.96 6.31
C LEU A 18 15.06 15.82 4.84
N ARG A 19 16.37 15.98 4.60
CA ARG A 19 16.98 15.89 3.27
C ARG A 19 18.02 14.76 3.26
N PRO A 20 18.25 14.11 2.10
CA PRO A 20 19.28 13.10 2.02
C PRO A 20 20.65 13.74 2.25
N VAL A 21 21.49 13.08 3.05
CA VAL A 21 22.91 13.40 3.19
C VAL A 21 23.65 13.05 1.90
N LYS A 22 23.23 11.97 1.22
CA LYS A 22 23.72 11.57 -0.12
C LYS A 22 22.53 11.14 -0.98
N ASP A 23 22.43 11.67 -2.19
CA ASP A 23 21.42 11.28 -3.18
C ASP A 23 22.12 10.62 -4.38
N TYR A 24 21.67 9.43 -4.75
CA TYR A 24 22.20 8.62 -5.85
C TYR A 24 21.21 8.51 -7.02
N GLY A 25 20.24 9.42 -7.10
CA GLY A 25 19.22 9.50 -8.13
C GLY A 25 18.03 8.57 -7.87
N TYR A 26 18.26 7.26 -7.74
CA TYR A 26 17.19 6.29 -7.48
C TYR A 26 17.00 5.93 -6.00
N TYR A 27 17.95 6.29 -5.14
CA TYR A 27 17.85 6.19 -3.69
C TYR A 27 18.66 7.30 -3.01
N GLY A 28 18.37 7.57 -1.75
CA GLY A 28 19.19 8.46 -0.93
C GLY A 28 19.44 7.91 0.46
N MET A 29 20.54 8.36 1.06
CA MET A 29 20.94 8.07 2.43
C MET A 29 20.61 9.27 3.31
N TYR A 30 19.89 9.02 4.39
CA TYR A 30 19.45 9.99 5.39
C TYR A 30 20.04 9.61 6.75
N HIS A 31 20.08 10.57 7.66
CA HIS A 31 20.12 10.23 9.08
C HIS A 31 18.78 9.57 9.46
N CYS A 32 18.84 8.50 10.25
CA CYS A 32 17.63 7.82 10.70
C CYS A 32 16.71 8.80 11.47
N PRO A 33 15.42 8.94 11.10
CA PRO A 33 14.56 9.98 11.65
C PRO A 33 14.02 9.67 13.05
N PHE A 34 14.06 8.41 13.49
CA PHE A 34 13.49 7.97 14.77
C PHE A 34 14.53 7.48 15.79
N ARG A 35 15.84 7.70 15.53
CA ARG A 35 16.90 7.47 16.52
C ARG A 35 18.07 8.43 16.30
N LYS A 36 18.93 8.58 17.32
CA LYS A 36 20.20 9.29 17.16
C LYS A 36 21.09 8.52 16.19
N ASP A 37 21.40 9.14 15.05
CA ASP A 37 22.18 8.52 13.99
C ASP A 37 23.35 9.40 13.58
N ARG A 38 24.57 9.04 13.97
CA ARG A 38 25.77 9.83 13.67
C ARG A 38 26.18 9.74 12.20
N ASN A 39 25.93 8.60 11.56
CA ASN A 39 26.31 8.33 10.18
C ASN A 39 25.05 7.97 9.42
N ALA A 40 24.77 8.67 8.31
CA ALA A 40 23.59 8.42 7.49
C ALA A 40 23.47 6.94 7.10
N SER A 41 22.58 6.23 7.78
CA SER A 41 22.39 4.77 7.67
C SER A 41 20.98 4.40 7.22
N PHE A 42 20.11 5.39 7.06
CA PHE A 42 18.74 5.21 6.61
C PHE A 42 18.64 5.40 5.10
N LYS A 43 18.50 4.28 4.38
CA LYS A 43 18.36 4.26 2.92
C LYS A 43 16.90 4.35 2.54
N VAL A 44 16.54 5.27 1.65
CA VAL A 44 15.22 5.33 1.01
C VAL A 44 15.37 5.04 -0.48
N ASP A 45 14.76 3.95 -0.95
CA ASP A 45 14.66 3.63 -2.37
C ASP A 45 13.45 4.35 -2.96
N TYR A 46 13.69 5.33 -3.84
CA TYR A 46 12.64 6.20 -4.38
C TYR A 46 11.75 5.48 -5.39
N ARG A 47 12.27 4.45 -6.06
CA ARG A 47 11.52 3.69 -7.08
C ARG A 47 10.59 2.68 -6.43
N LYS A 48 11.06 2.02 -5.39
CA LYS A 48 10.28 1.03 -4.63
C LYS A 48 9.42 1.66 -3.54
N ASN A 49 9.70 2.92 -3.19
CA ASN A 49 9.07 3.66 -2.11
C ASN A 49 9.12 2.90 -0.77
N VAL A 50 10.29 2.36 -0.45
CA VAL A 50 10.58 1.64 0.79
C VAL A 50 11.86 2.18 1.42
N TRP A 51 12.03 1.95 2.71
CA TRP A 51 13.22 2.30 3.45
C TRP A 51 13.90 1.09 4.08
N TYR A 52 15.18 1.23 4.36
CA TYR A 52 15.99 0.27 5.13
C TYR A 52 16.98 1.04 6.01
N ASP A 53 17.00 0.75 7.31
CA ASP A 53 17.97 1.26 8.26
C ASP A 53 19.08 0.23 8.49
N PHE A 54 20.30 0.53 8.02
CA PHE A 54 21.47 -0.33 8.24
C PHE A 54 21.93 -0.35 9.70
N GLY A 55 21.54 0.63 10.53
CA GLY A 55 21.89 0.64 11.95
C GLY A 55 21.08 -0.35 12.79
N THR A 56 19.83 -0.64 12.41
CA THR A 56 18.96 -1.61 13.12
C THR A 56 18.67 -2.88 12.32
N ASN A 57 19.05 -2.93 11.04
CA ASN A 57 18.69 -3.99 10.08
C ASN A 57 17.18 -4.17 9.88
N GLU A 58 16.46 -3.06 9.90
CA GLU A 58 15.02 -3.04 9.69
C GLU A 58 14.69 -2.29 8.42
N GLY A 59 13.53 -2.58 7.83
CA GLY A 59 13.02 -1.85 6.68
C GLY A 59 11.51 -1.86 6.67
N GLY A 60 10.94 -1.02 5.82
CA GLY A 60 9.49 -0.86 5.77
C GLY A 60 9.02 0.11 4.72
N THR A 61 7.74 0.43 4.83
CA THR A 61 6.97 1.33 3.97
C THR A 61 6.80 2.70 4.62
N MET A 62 6.05 3.59 3.97
CA MET A 62 5.69 4.90 4.54
C MET A 62 4.99 4.76 5.90
N ILE A 63 4.04 3.83 6.01
CA ILE A 63 3.25 3.66 7.24
C ILE A 63 4.17 3.33 8.41
N ASP A 64 5.16 2.46 8.20
CA ASP A 64 6.14 2.09 9.22
C ASP A 64 6.97 3.29 9.69
N ILE A 65 7.26 4.26 8.81
CA ILE A 65 7.94 5.51 9.20
C ILE A 65 7.05 6.33 10.13
N VAL A 66 5.78 6.54 9.75
CA VAL A 66 4.84 7.36 10.54
C VAL A 66 4.58 6.74 11.90
N MET A 67 4.32 5.42 11.94
CA MET A 67 4.16 4.68 13.19
C MET A 67 5.35 4.88 14.14
N ARG A 68 6.58 4.81 13.61
CA ARG A 68 7.81 4.97 14.42
C ARG A 68 8.10 6.41 14.83
N MET A 69 7.86 7.37 13.94
CA MET A 69 8.17 8.79 14.20
C MET A 69 7.15 9.43 15.16
N GLU A 70 5.89 9.00 15.08
CA GLU A 70 4.78 9.60 15.81
C GLU A 70 4.24 8.69 16.92
N ASP A 71 4.89 7.55 17.17
CA ASP A 71 4.52 6.55 18.17
C ASP A 71 3.02 6.23 18.17
N CYS A 72 2.53 5.76 17.02
CA CYS A 72 1.11 5.53 16.79
C CYS A 72 0.82 4.17 16.17
N SER A 73 -0.43 3.73 16.31
CA SER A 73 -0.92 2.51 15.70
C SER A 73 -0.99 2.64 14.17
N PHE A 74 -1.09 1.50 13.50
CA PHE A 74 -1.24 1.45 12.04
C PHE A 74 -2.43 2.30 11.55
N HIS A 75 -3.57 2.24 12.23
CA HIS A 75 -4.78 2.97 11.86
C HIS A 75 -4.59 4.48 11.98
N GLU A 76 -4.00 4.94 13.09
CA GLU A 76 -3.69 6.37 13.27
C GLU A 76 -2.67 6.87 12.25
N ALA A 77 -1.66 6.07 11.93
CA ALA A 77 -0.69 6.40 10.89
C ALA A 77 -1.35 6.47 9.49
N ALA A 78 -2.27 5.55 9.20
CA ALA A 78 -3.04 5.54 7.96
C ALA A 78 -3.94 6.78 7.83
N ASP A 79 -4.72 7.10 8.86
CA ASP A 79 -5.62 8.25 8.89
C ASP A 79 -4.84 9.56 8.68
N ARG A 80 -3.72 9.74 9.38
CA ARG A 80 -2.87 10.94 9.26
C ARG A 80 -2.26 11.09 7.86
N LEU A 81 -1.85 9.98 7.26
CA LEU A 81 -1.32 9.98 5.90
C LEU A 81 -2.42 10.30 4.88
N GLU A 82 -3.64 9.82 5.08
CA GLU A 82 -4.79 10.14 4.23
C GLU A 82 -5.19 11.61 4.35
N ASP A 83 -5.27 12.17 5.56
CA ASP A 83 -5.51 13.59 5.80
C ASP A 83 -4.46 14.47 5.12
N ARG A 84 -3.18 14.10 5.27
CA ARG A 84 -2.07 14.83 4.65
C ARG A 84 -2.12 14.76 3.12
N TYR A 85 -2.49 13.61 2.57
CA TYR A 85 -2.69 13.45 1.13
C TYR A 85 -3.86 14.28 0.61
N MET A 86 -5.00 14.30 1.32
CA MET A 86 -6.17 15.10 0.96
C MET A 86 -5.90 16.61 1.06
N TYR A 87 -5.14 17.03 2.06
CA TYR A 87 -4.68 18.42 2.19
C TYR A 87 -3.78 18.83 1.03
N LEU A 88 -2.76 18.03 0.69
CA LEU A 88 -1.87 18.31 -0.46
C LEU A 88 -2.64 18.36 -1.79
N ARG A 89 -3.63 17.49 -1.99
CA ARG A 89 -4.49 17.47 -3.18
C ARG A 89 -5.45 18.67 -3.27
N SER A 90 -5.92 19.16 -2.12
CA SER A 90 -6.79 20.34 -2.06
C SER A 90 -6.00 21.62 -2.29
N ASN A 91 -4.77 21.70 -1.77
CA ASN A 91 -3.90 22.85 -1.96
C ASN A 91 -3.33 22.92 -3.39
N SER A 92 -3.15 21.80 -4.08
CA SER A 92 -2.75 21.80 -5.50
C SER A 92 -3.84 22.36 -6.42
N ARG A 93 -5.12 22.14 -6.10
CA ARG A 93 -6.27 22.75 -6.81
C ARG A 93 -6.37 24.26 -6.56
N LEU A 94 -6.15 24.72 -5.33
CA LEU A 94 -6.08 26.16 -5.00
C LEU A 94 -4.90 26.84 -5.71
N SER A 95 -3.74 26.17 -5.78
CA SER A 95 -2.56 26.67 -6.50
C SER A 95 -2.80 26.79 -8.01
N GLN A 96 -3.59 25.89 -8.59
CA GLN A 96 -3.93 25.92 -10.01
C GLN A 96 -5.00 26.99 -10.35
N GLN A 97 -5.83 27.37 -9.38
CA GLN A 97 -6.86 28.40 -9.56
C GLN A 97 -6.33 29.83 -9.38
N ILE A 98 -5.32 30.02 -8.51
CA ILE A 98 -4.65 31.32 -8.29
C ILE A 98 -3.69 31.68 -9.44
N ALA A 99 -3.14 30.69 -10.14
CA ALA A 99 -2.25 30.91 -11.29
C ALA A 99 -2.93 31.54 -12.52
N ILE A 100 -4.28 31.52 -12.59
CA ILE A 100 -5.03 32.04 -13.75
C ILE A 100 -5.32 33.55 -13.63
N THR A 101 -5.25 34.14 -12.43
CA THR A 101 -5.78 35.51 -12.18
C THR A 101 -4.75 36.61 -11.93
N THR A 102 -3.45 36.32 -11.94
CA THR A 102 -2.45 37.36 -11.64
C THR A 102 -1.21 37.24 -12.52
N SER A 103 -1.32 37.74 -13.74
CA SER A 103 -0.15 38.16 -14.52
C SER A 103 0.30 39.52 -14.01
N HIS A 104 1.16 39.55 -13.00
CA HIS A 104 2.27 40.51 -12.90
C HIS A 104 3.18 40.10 -11.74
N GLU A 105 4.40 39.72 -12.12
CA GLU A 105 5.66 39.75 -11.38
C GLU A 105 5.64 39.43 -9.88
N ASN A 106 6.04 38.21 -9.52
CA ASN A 106 7.21 37.99 -8.67
C ASN A 106 7.56 36.49 -8.62
N ASN A 107 8.87 36.23 -8.66
CA ASN A 107 9.51 34.93 -8.81
C ASN A 107 9.24 34.03 -7.59
N VAL A 108 8.21 33.19 -7.68
CA VAL A 108 8.06 31.99 -6.85
C VAL A 108 8.06 30.83 -7.81
N SER A 109 9.03 29.92 -7.69
CA SER A 109 9.12 28.74 -8.55
C SER A 109 7.87 27.88 -8.37
N ALA A 110 6.87 28.12 -9.21
CA ALA A 110 5.75 27.25 -9.40
C ALA A 110 6.31 25.95 -9.98
N PHE A 111 6.51 24.95 -9.12
CA PHE A 111 6.88 23.61 -9.52
C PHE A 111 5.71 23.03 -10.33
N SER A 112 5.78 23.22 -11.64
CA SER A 112 4.90 22.61 -12.61
C SER A 112 5.05 21.10 -12.50
N PHE A 113 3.94 20.43 -12.16
CA PHE A 113 3.77 18.99 -12.32
C PHE A 113 3.73 18.68 -13.82
N HIS A 114 4.90 18.65 -14.46
CA HIS A 114 5.09 17.69 -15.53
C HIS A 114 5.25 16.36 -14.80
N GLY A 115 4.12 15.70 -14.57
CA GLY A 115 4.12 14.29 -14.23
C GLY A 115 5.01 13.62 -15.24
N ASP A 116 6.14 13.09 -14.76
CA ASP A 116 6.83 12.02 -15.47
C ASP A 116 5.73 11.07 -15.92
N LYS A 117 5.66 10.90 -17.24
CA LYS A 117 4.64 10.12 -17.95
C LYS A 117 4.10 9.04 -17.03
N ALA A 118 2.80 9.08 -16.78
CA ALA A 118 2.10 7.93 -16.20
C ALA A 118 2.47 6.73 -17.07
N ILE A 119 3.48 5.98 -16.64
CA ILE A 119 3.60 4.59 -16.99
C ILE A 119 2.38 4.03 -16.29
N GLU A 120 1.35 3.75 -17.07
CA GLU A 120 0.29 2.84 -16.64
C GLU A 120 1.02 1.56 -16.22
N ASN A 121 1.38 1.48 -14.94
CA ASN A 121 1.83 0.24 -14.35
C ASN A 121 0.59 -0.64 -14.38
N GLU A 122 0.50 -1.49 -15.38
CA GLU A 122 -0.51 -2.53 -15.41
C GLU A 122 -0.53 -3.20 -14.03
N PRO A 123 -1.72 -3.45 -13.46
CA PRO A 123 -1.81 -4.02 -12.12
C PRO A 123 -0.96 -5.29 -12.07
N ALA A 124 -0.06 -5.36 -11.09
CA ALA A 124 0.93 -6.44 -10.97
C ALA A 124 0.29 -7.84 -10.97
N MET A 125 -0.98 -7.93 -10.55
CA MET A 125 -1.83 -9.10 -10.72
C MET A 125 -3.13 -8.74 -11.43
N LYS A 126 -3.49 -9.53 -12.45
CA LYS A 126 -4.73 -9.39 -13.22
C LYS A 126 -5.61 -10.62 -13.03
N ILE A 127 -6.85 -10.41 -12.58
CA ILE A 127 -7.85 -11.48 -12.51
C ILE A 127 -8.17 -11.96 -13.93
N ARG A 128 -8.20 -13.28 -14.11
CA ARG A 128 -8.58 -13.96 -15.36
C ARG A 128 -9.95 -14.60 -15.22
N ASN A 129 -10.21 -15.23 -14.09
CA ASN A 129 -11.48 -15.90 -13.82
C ASN A 129 -11.73 -16.01 -12.31
N ILE A 130 -13.00 -16.07 -11.93
CA ILE A 130 -13.46 -16.31 -10.56
C ILE A 130 -14.55 -17.37 -10.66
N ILE A 131 -14.33 -18.52 -10.04
CA ILE A 131 -15.24 -19.67 -10.07
C ILE A 131 -15.42 -20.25 -8.67
N PRO A 132 -16.49 -21.04 -8.43
CA PRO A 132 -16.59 -21.84 -7.21
C PRO A 132 -15.38 -22.76 -7.06
N ILE A 133 -15.06 -23.15 -5.82
CA ILE A 133 -13.83 -23.88 -5.54
C ILE A 133 -13.92 -25.29 -6.15
N ALA A 134 -13.15 -25.52 -7.21
CA ALA A 134 -13.24 -26.74 -8.01
C ALA A 134 -11.90 -27.46 -8.18
N HIS A 135 -10.78 -26.74 -8.09
CA HIS A 135 -9.47 -27.31 -8.34
C HIS A 135 -9.08 -28.32 -7.24
N PRO A 136 -8.73 -29.57 -7.59
CA PRO A 136 -8.50 -30.64 -6.61
C PRO A 136 -7.48 -30.29 -5.52
N LYS A 137 -6.41 -29.55 -5.87
CA LYS A 137 -5.41 -29.07 -4.89
C LYS A 137 -5.99 -28.08 -3.87
N LEU A 138 -6.88 -27.17 -4.28
CA LEU A 138 -7.52 -26.24 -3.35
C LEU A 138 -8.53 -26.96 -2.46
N THR A 139 -9.32 -27.86 -3.05
CA THR A 139 -10.27 -28.70 -2.30
C THR A 139 -9.57 -29.57 -1.26
N ALA A 140 -8.46 -30.22 -1.61
CA ALA A 140 -7.65 -31.00 -0.67
C ALA A 140 -7.10 -30.12 0.46
N TRP A 141 -6.56 -28.96 0.13
CA TRP A 141 -6.02 -28.02 1.11
C TRP A 141 -7.06 -27.47 2.09
N ILE A 142 -8.28 -27.18 1.62
CA ILE A 142 -9.40 -26.76 2.49
C ILE A 142 -9.79 -27.87 3.46
N ARG A 143 -9.85 -29.12 2.97
CA ARG A 143 -10.17 -30.29 3.81
C ARG A 143 -9.09 -30.57 4.85
N GLU A 144 -7.81 -30.40 4.51
CA GLU A 144 -6.69 -30.51 5.47
C GLU A 144 -6.83 -29.52 6.63
N ARG A 145 -7.40 -28.33 6.36
CA ARG A 145 -7.70 -27.29 7.37
C ARG A 145 -9.00 -27.54 8.13
N LYS A 146 -9.66 -28.69 7.90
CA LYS A 146 -10.92 -29.11 8.54
C LYS A 146 -12.09 -28.15 8.24
N ILE A 147 -12.08 -27.53 7.06
CA ILE A 147 -13.16 -26.68 6.58
C ILE A 147 -13.99 -27.50 5.58
N GLU A 148 -15.31 -27.47 5.72
CA GLU A 148 -16.24 -28.11 4.78
C GLU A 148 -16.27 -27.30 3.48
N LEU A 149 -16.34 -27.97 2.33
CA LEU A 149 -16.24 -27.30 1.03
C LEU A 149 -17.43 -26.37 0.78
N GLY A 150 -18.65 -26.82 1.09
CA GLY A 150 -19.85 -25.98 1.00
C GLY A 150 -19.76 -24.75 1.88
N LEU A 151 -19.25 -24.87 3.10
CA LEU A 151 -18.98 -23.70 3.97
C LEU A 151 -17.94 -22.75 3.35
N ALA A 152 -16.88 -23.28 2.74
CA ALA A 152 -15.87 -22.47 2.07
C ALA A 152 -16.46 -21.73 0.86
N ASP A 153 -17.27 -22.39 0.04
CA ASP A 153 -17.91 -21.80 -1.15
C ASP A 153 -18.92 -20.69 -0.82
N LEU A 154 -19.40 -20.59 0.43
CA LEU A 154 -20.23 -19.47 0.87
C LEU A 154 -19.46 -18.14 0.96
N TYR A 155 -18.16 -18.19 1.24
CA TYR A 155 -17.37 -17.00 1.57
C TYR A 155 -16.14 -16.81 0.67
N CYS A 156 -15.68 -17.89 0.03
CA CYS A 156 -14.48 -17.94 -0.75
C CYS A 156 -14.77 -18.37 -2.19
N MET A 157 -13.89 -17.98 -3.11
CA MET A 157 -13.93 -18.40 -4.51
C MET A 157 -12.55 -18.89 -4.94
N GLU A 158 -12.49 -19.74 -5.95
CA GLU A 158 -11.24 -19.99 -6.67
C GLU A 158 -10.98 -18.86 -7.67
N ILE A 159 -9.85 -18.19 -7.50
CA ILE A 159 -9.45 -17.05 -8.31
C ILE A 159 -8.27 -17.45 -9.17
N HIS A 160 -8.46 -17.37 -10.49
CA HIS A 160 -7.38 -17.49 -11.46
C HIS A 160 -6.87 -16.10 -11.79
N TYR A 161 -5.56 -15.90 -11.67
CA TYR A 161 -4.94 -14.61 -11.92
C TYR A 161 -3.59 -14.77 -12.58
N ARG A 162 -3.18 -13.73 -13.31
CA ARG A 162 -1.87 -13.61 -13.92
C ARG A 162 -1.02 -12.67 -13.09
N ASN A 163 0.18 -13.09 -12.70
CA ASN A 163 1.19 -12.25 -12.09
C ASN A 163 2.42 -12.24 -13.01
N LYS A 164 2.78 -11.07 -13.54
CA LYS A 164 3.72 -10.94 -14.66
C LYS A 164 3.27 -11.80 -15.85
N ASP A 165 4.05 -12.83 -16.22
CA ASP A 165 3.78 -13.71 -17.35
C ASP A 165 3.35 -15.12 -16.93
N LYS A 166 3.05 -15.33 -15.64
CA LYS A 166 2.67 -16.63 -15.09
C LYS A 166 1.23 -16.61 -14.58
N ASP A 167 0.52 -17.69 -14.89
CA ASP A 167 -0.84 -17.92 -14.43
C ASP A 167 -0.83 -18.74 -13.13
N TYR A 168 -1.68 -18.31 -12.20
CA TYR A 168 -1.82 -18.86 -10.85
C TYR A 168 -3.29 -19.04 -10.52
N PHE A 169 -3.57 -19.84 -9.50
CA PHE A 169 -4.89 -19.97 -8.91
C PHE A 169 -4.77 -20.02 -7.38
N SER A 170 -5.76 -19.49 -6.68
CA SER A 170 -5.79 -19.48 -5.21
C SER A 170 -7.22 -19.45 -4.69
N VAL A 171 -7.40 -19.82 -3.42
CA VAL A 171 -8.63 -19.47 -2.72
C VAL A 171 -8.59 -17.98 -2.44
N GLY A 172 -9.66 -17.28 -2.78
CA GLY A 172 -9.81 -15.85 -2.61
C GLY A 172 -11.00 -15.50 -1.73
N PHE A 173 -10.76 -14.65 -0.73
CA PHE A 173 -11.77 -14.13 0.17
C PHE A 173 -12.06 -12.67 -0.18
N ARG A 174 -13.28 -12.36 -0.61
CA ARG A 174 -13.64 -11.03 -1.13
C ARG A 174 -13.88 -10.04 0.02
N ASN A 175 -13.36 -8.83 -0.11
CA ASN A 175 -13.64 -7.74 0.82
C ASN A 175 -14.75 -6.78 0.36
N ASP A 176 -15.15 -5.87 1.25
CA ASP A 176 -16.26 -4.95 1.05
C ASP A 176 -16.02 -3.96 -0.10
N LYS A 177 -14.76 -3.68 -0.45
CA LYS A 177 -14.36 -2.80 -1.56
C LYS A 177 -14.02 -3.56 -2.84
N GLY A 178 -14.27 -4.86 -2.90
CA GLY A 178 -14.11 -5.68 -4.10
C GLY A 178 -12.68 -6.13 -4.40
N GLY A 179 -11.76 -6.00 -3.45
CA GLY A 179 -10.49 -6.72 -3.48
C GLY A 179 -10.61 -8.14 -2.91
N TYR A 180 -9.50 -8.86 -2.90
CA TYR A 180 -9.44 -10.24 -2.44
C TYR A 180 -8.18 -10.51 -1.63
N GLU A 181 -8.31 -11.21 -0.50
CA GLU A 181 -7.17 -11.87 0.14
C GLU A 181 -7.00 -13.26 -0.48
N LEU A 182 -5.78 -13.62 -0.86
CA LEU A 182 -5.45 -14.86 -1.56
C LEU A 182 -4.64 -15.79 -0.68
N SER A 183 -5.01 -17.06 -0.67
CA SER A 183 -4.24 -18.11 -0.01
C SER A 183 -4.25 -19.40 -0.83
N CYS A 184 -3.10 -20.06 -0.94
CA CYS A 184 -3.01 -21.38 -1.55
C CYS A 184 -1.81 -22.18 -1.01
N PRO A 185 -1.82 -23.52 -1.11
CA PRO A 185 -0.67 -24.34 -0.76
C PRO A 185 0.50 -24.09 -1.74
N PRO A 186 1.77 -24.25 -1.30
CA PRO A 186 2.24 -24.52 0.06
C PRO A 186 2.59 -23.21 0.79
N ASP A 187 1.59 -22.46 1.27
CA ASP A 187 1.72 -21.23 2.07
C ASP A 187 1.93 -19.92 1.31
N PHE A 188 1.43 -19.83 0.07
CA PHE A 188 1.30 -18.51 -0.55
C PHE A 188 0.21 -17.71 0.17
N LYS A 189 0.57 -16.48 0.57
CA LYS A 189 -0.34 -15.44 1.02
C LYS A 189 -0.15 -14.20 0.15
N GLY A 190 -1.25 -13.68 -0.38
CA GLY A 190 -1.23 -12.50 -1.24
C GLY A 190 -2.56 -11.77 -1.21
N CYS A 191 -2.67 -10.73 -2.01
CA CYS A 191 -3.93 -10.01 -2.18
C CYS A 191 -4.10 -9.51 -3.60
N ILE A 192 -5.35 -9.38 -4.04
CA ILE A 192 -5.74 -8.54 -5.17
C ILE A 192 -6.32 -7.26 -4.59
N PRO A 193 -5.67 -6.11 -4.78
CA PRO A 193 -6.09 -4.88 -4.13
C PRO A 193 -7.49 -4.40 -4.58
N PRO A 194 -8.19 -3.59 -3.77
CA PRO A 194 -7.77 -3.00 -2.49
C PRO A 194 -7.68 -4.02 -1.33
N LYS A 195 -6.82 -3.76 -0.33
CA LYS A 195 -6.79 -4.51 0.92
C LYS A 195 -7.71 -3.81 1.91
N GLU A 196 -8.76 -4.49 2.33
CA GLU A 196 -9.85 -3.93 3.13
C GLU A 196 -10.53 -5.02 3.95
N ILE A 197 -11.29 -4.59 4.96
CA ILE A 197 -12.08 -5.50 5.79
C ILE A 197 -13.24 -6.14 5.02
N THR A 198 -13.73 -7.25 5.56
CA THR A 198 -14.97 -7.88 5.10
C THR A 198 -15.98 -7.87 6.24
N THR A 199 -17.19 -7.42 5.95
CA THR A 199 -18.27 -7.38 6.93
C THR A 199 -19.34 -8.42 6.60
N ILE A 200 -19.53 -9.39 7.49
CA ILE A 200 -20.67 -10.32 7.44
C ILE A 200 -21.67 -9.85 8.48
N ARG A 201 -22.81 -9.32 8.03
CA ARG A 201 -23.84 -8.78 8.93
C ARG A 201 -24.75 -9.89 9.42
N SER A 202 -24.92 -9.97 10.74
CA SER A 202 -26.02 -10.68 11.40
C SER A 202 -26.86 -9.66 12.19
N ASN A 203 -28.07 -10.06 12.60
CA ASN A 203 -28.94 -9.23 13.44
C ASN A 203 -28.60 -9.38 14.94
N GLU A 204 -27.32 -9.58 15.26
CA GLU A 204 -26.87 -9.81 16.64
C GLU A 204 -26.18 -8.55 17.19
N ASP A 205 -26.30 -8.33 18.49
CA ASP A 205 -25.66 -7.20 19.18
C ASP A 205 -24.18 -7.46 19.53
N THR A 206 -23.64 -8.60 19.10
CA THR A 206 -22.24 -9.01 19.36
C THR A 206 -21.44 -9.06 18.06
N CYS A 207 -20.28 -8.41 18.04
CA CYS A 207 -19.35 -8.45 16.92
C CYS A 207 -18.23 -9.47 17.19
N LEU A 208 -17.95 -10.34 16.21
CA LEU A 208 -16.81 -11.25 16.22
C LEU A 208 -15.77 -10.74 15.22
N VAL A 209 -14.53 -10.60 15.66
CA VAL A 209 -13.40 -10.12 14.84
C VAL A 209 -12.39 -11.25 14.69
N PHE A 210 -11.93 -11.48 13.46
CA PHE A 210 -11.00 -12.55 13.11
C PHE A 210 -9.80 -11.93 12.36
N GLU A 211 -8.59 -12.43 12.64
CA GLU A 211 -7.32 -12.03 12.00
C GLU A 211 -6.73 -13.12 11.09
#